data_AF-A0A1X7KJZ3-F1
#
_entry.id   AF-A0A1X7KJZ3-F1
#
_cell.length_a   1.000
_cell.length_b   1.000
_cell.length_c   1.000
_cell.angle_alpha   90.00
_cell.angle_beta   90.00
_cell.angle_gamma   90.00
#
_symmetry.space_group_name_H-M   'P 1'
#
loop_
_entity.id
_entity.type
_entity.pdbx_description
1 polymer ?
#
loop_
_entity_poly.entity_id
_entity_poly.type
_entity_poly.pdbx_seq_one_letter_code
_entity_poly.pdbx_strand_id
1 'polypeptide(L)'
;MRMGTKNKTGAKRTLTQEVKLLNKKWSSLVWALVALVLLLSIGNPVQMLTMSFAAIPFVILFATLSVGAAIIYVAALLAIVFLLLGTVGSIVALASLYFIIPAIVIGIMFKRKRAAWNVFAAGTLAFLIESILLLAFAKVAFDFNFAEFLRTQVDASVATLESAIPSGINMDMIDLVIKQMNMMLPVMLIMSALYMGTVTYAISRRLLTAQGADVNRMRPIKHWMLPKSLLWYYLIVIILELVMSGNTDSSFLSIILLNLSPLLQLAFIVQGISFVFFLADFKRWNRAVPVLITIAVIFIPLLYGLVRIIGIIDLAFPLRQVVSRPKQ
;
A
#
# COMPACT_ATOMS: atom_id res chain seq x y z
N MET A 1 -52.10 33.78 -23.36
CA MET A 1 -51.08 33.77 -22.28
C MET A 1 -50.53 32.36 -22.04
N ARG A 2 -49.54 31.89 -22.81
CA ARG A 2 -48.74 30.68 -22.51
C ARG A 2 -47.34 30.81 -23.14
N MET A 3 -46.53 31.76 -22.65
CA MET A 3 -45.11 31.90 -23.07
C MET A 3 -44.13 32.07 -21.89
N GLY A 4 -44.56 31.93 -20.63
CA GLY A 4 -43.70 32.20 -19.46
C GLY A 4 -43.04 30.98 -18.79
N THR A 5 -43.43 29.74 -19.12
CA THR A 5 -43.01 28.55 -18.36
C THR A 5 -41.80 27.83 -18.95
N LYS A 6 -41.60 27.84 -20.27
CA LYS A 6 -40.43 27.16 -20.91
C LYS A 6 -39.10 27.76 -20.48
N ASN A 7 -39.03 29.09 -20.30
CA ASN A 7 -37.78 29.82 -20.04
C ASN A 7 -37.22 29.58 -18.61
N LYS A 8 -38.10 29.43 -17.60
CA LYS A 8 -37.70 29.17 -16.21
C LYS A 8 -37.09 27.77 -16.01
N THR A 9 -37.57 26.77 -16.75
CA THR A 9 -37.04 25.40 -16.71
C THR A 9 -35.66 25.28 -17.37
N GLY A 10 -35.40 26.04 -18.44
CA GLY A 10 -34.09 26.12 -19.08
C GLY A 10 -33.04 26.75 -18.17
N ALA A 11 -33.37 27.92 -17.60
CA ALA A 11 -32.49 28.65 -16.67
C ALA A 11 -32.15 27.84 -15.40
N LYS A 12 -33.11 27.10 -14.84
CA LYS A 12 -32.84 26.23 -13.67
C LYS A 12 -31.89 25.07 -14.00
N ARG A 13 -32.00 24.50 -15.21
CA ARG A 13 -31.11 23.43 -15.68
C ARG A 13 -29.69 23.92 -15.95
N THR A 14 -29.52 25.09 -16.57
CA THR A 14 -28.20 25.68 -16.82
C THR A 14 -27.50 26.05 -15.51
N LEU A 15 -28.19 26.71 -14.58
CA LEU A 15 -27.64 27.04 -13.25
C LEU A 15 -27.22 25.77 -12.48
N THR A 16 -28.01 24.69 -12.55
CA THR A 16 -27.66 23.43 -11.90
C THR A 16 -26.41 22.78 -12.52
N GLN A 17 -26.23 22.90 -13.83
CA GLN A 17 -25.03 22.40 -14.52
C GLN A 17 -23.79 23.25 -14.19
N GLU A 18 -23.92 24.57 -14.16
CA GLU A 18 -22.84 25.49 -13.76
C GLU A 18 -22.38 25.25 -12.33
N VAL A 19 -23.31 25.10 -11.38
CA VAL A 19 -22.97 24.78 -9.98
C VAL A 19 -22.25 23.44 -9.88
N LYS A 20 -22.67 22.41 -10.63
CA LYS A 20 -21.97 21.11 -10.68
C LYS A 20 -20.56 21.23 -11.26
N LEU A 21 -20.39 22.02 -12.32
CA LEU A 21 -19.08 22.26 -12.93
C LEU A 21 -18.14 23.02 -11.99
N LEU A 22 -18.65 24.05 -11.29
CA LEU A 22 -17.91 24.81 -10.30
C LEU A 22 -17.48 23.92 -9.13
N ASN A 23 -18.39 23.15 -8.54
CA ASN A 23 -18.05 22.22 -7.45
C ASN A 23 -16.98 21.20 -7.87
N LYS A 24 -17.05 20.72 -9.12
CA LYS A 24 -16.04 19.82 -9.67
C LYS A 24 -14.67 20.49 -9.81
N LYS A 25 -14.62 21.75 -10.27
CA LYS A 25 -13.37 22.53 -10.38
C LYS A 25 -12.74 22.80 -9.02
N TRP A 26 -13.54 23.27 -8.04
CA TRP A 26 -13.07 23.49 -6.67
C TRP A 26 -12.54 22.22 -6.01
N SER A 27 -13.25 21.10 -6.17
CA SER A 27 -12.76 19.82 -5.65
C SER A 27 -11.42 19.42 -6.28
N SER A 28 -11.23 19.66 -7.57
CA SER A 28 -9.98 19.30 -8.28
C SER A 28 -8.80 20.14 -7.81
N LEU A 29 -9.02 21.45 -7.60
CA LEU A 29 -8.02 22.35 -7.02
C LEU A 29 -7.61 21.94 -5.60
N VAL A 30 -8.58 21.53 -4.77
CA VAL A 30 -8.29 21.04 -3.42
C VAL A 30 -7.40 19.79 -3.48
N TRP A 31 -7.68 18.83 -4.37
CA TRP A 31 -6.84 17.64 -4.49
C TRP A 31 -5.44 17.95 -5.02
N ALA A 32 -5.31 18.91 -5.93
CA ALA A 32 -4.00 19.39 -6.36
C ALA A 32 -3.23 20.05 -5.22
N LEU A 33 -3.88 20.88 -4.40
CA LEU A 33 -3.25 21.49 -3.23
C LEU A 33 -2.84 20.45 -2.19
N VAL A 34 -3.66 19.42 -1.95
CA VAL A 34 -3.30 18.29 -1.09
C VAL A 34 -2.08 17.55 -1.64
N ALA A 35 -2.02 17.27 -2.95
CA ALA A 35 -0.83 16.70 -3.58
C ALA A 35 0.40 17.57 -3.36
N LEU A 36 0.28 18.90 -3.52
CA LEU A 36 1.39 19.82 -3.35
C LEU A 36 1.93 19.76 -1.92
N VAL A 37 1.06 19.83 -0.90
CA VAL A 37 1.48 19.72 0.51
C VAL A 37 2.17 18.39 0.78
N LEU A 38 1.64 17.28 0.25
CA LEU A 38 2.26 15.96 0.42
C LEU A 38 3.64 15.89 -0.26
N LEU A 39 3.82 16.47 -1.45
CA LEU A 39 5.13 16.52 -2.09
C LEU A 39 6.12 17.44 -1.36
N LEU A 40 5.69 18.60 -0.87
CA LEU A 40 6.54 19.51 -0.10
C LEU A 40 6.98 18.92 1.24
N SER A 41 6.29 17.89 1.74
CA SER A 41 6.69 17.18 2.96
C SER A 41 7.87 16.21 2.76
N ILE A 42 8.23 15.89 1.52
CA ILE A 42 9.39 15.03 1.20
C ILE A 42 10.67 15.70 1.74
N GLY A 43 11.49 14.96 2.48
CA GLY A 43 12.68 15.46 3.15
C GLY A 43 12.47 15.97 4.58
N ASN A 44 11.23 15.98 5.08
CA ASN A 44 10.91 16.41 6.46
C ASN A 44 10.67 15.20 7.39
N PRO A 45 10.73 15.37 8.74
CA PRO A 45 10.52 14.27 9.69
C PRO A 45 9.18 13.52 9.53
N VAL A 46 8.15 14.21 9.04
CA VAL A 46 6.81 13.63 8.82
C VAL A 46 6.68 12.83 7.53
N GLN A 47 7.73 12.74 6.72
CA GLN A 47 7.68 12.18 5.36
C GLN A 47 7.15 10.74 5.30
N MET A 48 7.47 9.91 6.30
CA MET A 48 7.05 8.51 6.31
C MET A 48 5.52 8.37 6.35
N LEU A 49 4.87 9.25 7.12
CA LEU A 49 3.42 9.29 7.19
C LEU A 49 2.81 9.90 5.92
N THR A 50 3.34 11.02 5.45
CA THR A 50 2.76 11.74 4.30
C THR A 50 2.93 10.99 2.98
N MET A 51 4.06 10.31 2.76
CA MET A 51 4.32 9.51 1.56
C MET A 51 3.32 8.36 1.41
N SER A 52 2.81 7.82 2.51
CA SER A 52 1.77 6.79 2.51
C SER A 52 0.48 7.26 1.83
N PHE A 53 0.25 8.57 1.77
CA PHE A 53 -0.94 9.18 1.18
C PHE A 53 -0.67 9.90 -0.15
N ALA A 54 0.59 10.04 -0.57
CA ALA A 54 1.00 10.89 -1.70
C ALA A 54 0.35 10.51 -3.03
N ALA A 55 0.10 9.21 -3.28
CA ALA A 55 -0.55 8.75 -4.51
C ALA A 55 -2.05 9.08 -4.58
N ILE A 56 -2.73 9.23 -3.43
CA ILE A 56 -4.18 9.38 -3.33
C ILE A 56 -4.71 10.61 -4.09
N PRO A 57 -4.22 11.84 -3.88
CA PRO A 57 -4.74 13.00 -4.61
C PRO A 57 -4.60 12.83 -6.13
N PHE A 58 -3.51 12.23 -6.61
CA PHE A 58 -3.33 11.92 -8.02
C PHE A 58 -4.38 10.91 -8.51
N VAL A 59 -4.67 9.85 -7.73
CA VAL A 59 -5.73 8.90 -8.06
C VAL A 59 -7.07 9.62 -8.22
N ILE A 60 -7.40 10.53 -7.31
CA ILE A 60 -8.66 11.28 -7.38
C ILE A 60 -8.71 12.16 -8.63
N LEU A 61 -7.63 12.87 -8.98
CA LEU A 61 -7.55 13.68 -10.20
C LEU A 61 -7.78 12.82 -11.46
N PHE A 62 -7.08 11.70 -11.60
CA PHE A 62 -7.24 10.80 -12.76
C PHE A 62 -8.59 10.05 -12.78
N ALA A 63 -9.21 9.82 -11.62
CA ALA A 63 -10.52 9.19 -11.53
C ALA A 63 -11.67 10.15 -11.91
N THR A 64 -11.53 11.45 -11.63
CA THR A 64 -12.62 12.43 -11.73
C THR A 64 -12.53 13.37 -12.94
N LEU A 65 -11.32 13.66 -13.43
CA LEU A 65 -11.07 14.53 -14.58
C LEU A 65 -10.90 13.75 -15.89
N SER A 66 -10.88 14.44 -17.03
CA SER A 66 -10.33 13.87 -18.26
C SER A 66 -8.81 13.66 -18.09
N VAL A 67 -8.23 12.67 -18.77
CA VAL A 67 -6.80 12.37 -18.64
C VAL A 67 -5.94 13.60 -18.97
N GLY A 68 -6.27 14.31 -20.05
CA GLY A 68 -5.59 15.55 -20.42
C GLY A 68 -5.68 16.64 -19.34
N ALA A 69 -6.87 16.85 -18.75
CA ALA A 69 -7.01 17.81 -17.65
C ALA A 69 -6.20 17.39 -16.42
N ALA A 70 -6.24 16.12 -16.02
CA ALA A 70 -5.43 15.63 -14.89
C ALA A 70 -3.93 15.85 -15.12
N ILE A 71 -3.43 15.57 -16.34
CA ILE A 71 -2.03 15.82 -16.71
C ILE A 71 -1.67 17.30 -16.57
N ILE A 72 -2.54 18.22 -16.99
CA ILE A 72 -2.30 19.66 -16.85
C ILE A 72 -2.17 20.06 -15.37
N TYR A 73 -3.05 19.55 -14.50
CA TYR A 73 -2.95 19.80 -13.05
C TYR A 73 -1.65 19.26 -12.46
N VAL A 74 -1.25 18.04 -12.83
CA VAL A 74 0.00 17.43 -12.37
C VAL A 74 1.21 18.22 -12.87
N ALA A 75 1.24 18.59 -14.15
CA ALA A 75 2.34 19.36 -14.72
C ALA A 75 2.49 20.74 -14.06
N ALA A 76 1.38 21.45 -13.84
CA ALA A 76 1.38 22.72 -13.12
C ALA A 76 1.90 22.55 -11.68
N LEU A 77 1.49 21.48 -10.99
CA LEU A 77 1.94 21.18 -9.64
C LEU A 77 3.43 20.89 -9.57
N LEU A 78 3.98 20.08 -10.49
CA LEU A 78 5.40 19.81 -10.55
C LEU A 78 6.22 21.06 -10.90
N ALA A 79 5.71 21.92 -11.78
CA ALA A 79 6.32 23.21 -12.07
C ALA A 79 6.37 24.11 -10.81
N ILE A 80 5.30 24.15 -10.02
CA ILE A 80 5.27 24.89 -8.75
C ILE A 80 6.31 24.32 -7.77
N VAL A 81 6.39 23.00 -7.60
CA VAL A 81 7.40 22.35 -6.73
C VAL A 81 8.81 22.71 -7.17
N PHE A 82 9.09 22.67 -8.47
CA PHE A 82 10.38 23.08 -9.03
C PHE A 82 10.70 24.56 -8.75
N LEU A 83 9.74 25.46 -8.99
CA LEU A 83 9.93 26.90 -8.77
C LEU A 83 10.14 27.25 -7.30
N LEU A 84 9.49 26.55 -6.38
CA LEU A 84 9.60 26.80 -4.94
C LEU A 84 10.91 26.27 -4.34
N LEU A 85 11.41 25.12 -4.82
CA LEU A 85 12.52 24.40 -4.21
C LEU A 85 13.80 24.37 -5.08
N GLY A 86 13.78 24.96 -6.27
CA GLY A 86 14.90 24.96 -7.21
C GLY A 86 15.37 23.56 -7.57
N THR A 87 16.68 23.31 -7.47
CA THR A 87 17.30 21.99 -7.74
C THR A 87 16.73 20.87 -6.87
N VAL A 88 16.43 21.16 -5.60
CA VAL A 88 15.77 20.19 -4.71
C VAL A 88 14.37 19.85 -5.24
N GLY A 89 13.69 20.84 -5.80
CA GLY A 89 12.39 20.66 -6.46
C GLY A 89 12.43 19.68 -7.63
N SER A 90 13.52 19.67 -8.41
CA SER A 90 13.72 18.68 -9.48
C SER A 90 13.80 17.25 -8.93
N ILE A 91 14.50 17.06 -7.82
CA ILE A 91 14.62 15.76 -7.15
C ILE A 91 13.26 15.31 -6.61
N VAL A 92 12.53 16.21 -5.95
CA VAL A 92 11.17 15.95 -5.44
C VAL A 92 10.21 15.62 -6.60
N ALA A 93 10.30 16.35 -7.71
CA ALA A 93 9.48 16.08 -8.90
C ALA A 93 9.80 14.71 -9.51
N LEU A 94 11.08 14.33 -9.61
CA LEU A 94 11.47 13.00 -10.08
C LEU A 94 10.98 11.90 -9.12
N ALA A 95 11.18 12.07 -7.82
CA ALA A 95 10.71 11.14 -6.79
C ALA A 95 9.17 11.00 -6.80
N SER A 96 8.45 12.06 -7.17
CA SER A 96 6.98 12.03 -7.23
C SER A 96 6.41 11.07 -8.28
N LEU A 97 7.21 10.70 -9.30
CA LEU A 97 6.80 9.73 -10.33
C LEU A 97 6.42 8.38 -9.73
N TYR A 98 7.10 7.97 -8.65
CA TYR A 98 6.78 6.78 -7.87
C TYR A 98 5.30 6.73 -7.44
N PHE A 99 4.71 7.88 -7.13
CA PHE A 99 3.32 7.99 -6.71
C PHE A 99 2.37 8.24 -7.89
N ILE A 100 2.79 9.06 -8.86
CA ILE A 100 1.94 9.48 -9.98
C ILE A 100 1.64 8.32 -10.92
N ILE A 101 2.63 7.49 -11.27
CA ILE A 101 2.46 6.41 -12.26
C ILE A 101 1.43 5.36 -11.79
N PRO A 102 1.55 4.77 -10.59
CA PRO A 102 0.51 3.88 -10.06
C PRO A 102 -0.83 4.58 -9.88
N ALA A 103 -0.82 5.87 -9.54
CA ALA A 103 -2.05 6.65 -9.39
C ALA A 103 -2.82 6.83 -10.70
N ILE A 104 -2.13 6.96 -11.84
CA ILE A 104 -2.75 6.97 -13.17
C ILE A 104 -3.47 5.64 -13.41
N VAL A 105 -2.80 4.51 -13.16
CA VAL A 105 -3.36 3.16 -13.34
C VAL A 105 -4.63 2.99 -12.51
N ILE A 106 -4.53 3.25 -11.21
CA ILE A 106 -5.65 3.10 -10.26
C ILE A 106 -6.79 4.06 -10.60
N GLY A 107 -6.49 5.34 -10.85
CA GLY A 107 -7.47 6.38 -11.15
C GLY A 107 -8.26 6.09 -12.42
N ILE A 108 -7.59 5.71 -13.51
CA ILE A 108 -8.25 5.33 -14.77
C ILE A 108 -9.13 4.07 -14.58
N MET A 109 -8.66 3.09 -13.81
CA MET A 109 -9.44 1.87 -13.57
C MET A 109 -10.68 2.11 -12.71
N PHE A 110 -10.60 3.00 -11.70
CA PHE A 110 -11.78 3.47 -10.97
C PHE A 110 -12.76 4.19 -11.90
N LYS A 111 -12.27 5.11 -12.74
CA LYS A 111 -13.09 5.84 -13.72
C LYS A 111 -13.81 4.90 -14.69
N ARG A 112 -13.16 3.81 -15.09
CA ARG A 112 -13.69 2.75 -15.96
C ARG A 112 -14.54 1.71 -15.20
N LYS A 113 -14.82 1.92 -13.91
CA LYS A 113 -15.61 1.03 -13.06
C LYS A 113 -15.14 -0.43 -13.14
N ARG A 114 -13.83 -0.67 -13.16
CA ARG A 114 -13.27 -2.03 -13.19
C ARG A 114 -13.58 -2.77 -11.89
N ALA A 115 -13.53 -4.10 -11.93
CA ALA A 115 -13.72 -4.92 -10.74
C ALA A 115 -12.71 -4.54 -9.66
N ALA A 116 -13.15 -4.49 -8.41
CA ALA A 116 -12.39 -3.99 -7.27
C ALA A 116 -11.03 -4.69 -7.08
N TRP A 117 -11.01 -6.02 -7.24
CA TRP A 117 -9.77 -6.81 -7.21
C TRP A 117 -8.78 -6.38 -8.29
N ASN A 118 -9.27 -6.16 -9.52
CA ASN A 118 -8.41 -5.78 -10.65
C ASN A 118 -7.78 -4.40 -10.42
N VAL A 119 -8.52 -3.45 -9.83
CA VAL A 119 -7.97 -2.11 -9.50
C VAL A 119 -6.82 -2.24 -8.49
N PHE A 120 -7.04 -3.00 -7.43
CA PHE A 120 -6.03 -3.22 -6.39
C PHE A 120 -4.81 -3.97 -6.92
N ALA A 121 -5.02 -5.08 -7.65
CA ALA A 121 -3.94 -5.89 -8.19
C ALA A 121 -3.10 -5.11 -9.20
N ALA A 122 -3.74 -4.39 -10.13
CA ALA A 122 -3.02 -3.57 -11.12
C ALA A 122 -2.28 -2.39 -10.45
N GLY A 123 -2.87 -1.76 -9.45
CA GLY A 123 -2.21 -0.69 -8.69
C GLY A 123 -0.99 -1.17 -7.90
N THR A 124 -1.14 -2.30 -7.19
CA THR A 124 -0.04 -2.95 -6.46
C THR A 124 1.07 -3.38 -7.41
N LEU A 125 0.71 -3.97 -8.56
CA LEU A 125 1.68 -4.36 -9.57
C LEU A 125 2.39 -3.15 -10.18
N ALA A 126 1.68 -2.04 -10.40
CA ALA A 126 2.29 -0.79 -10.85
C ALA A 126 3.31 -0.26 -9.83
N PHE A 127 2.99 -0.26 -8.52
CA PHE A 127 3.97 0.10 -7.48
C PHE A 127 5.18 -0.84 -7.48
N LEU A 128 4.98 -2.15 -7.65
CA LEU A 128 6.08 -3.11 -7.67
C LEU A 128 6.99 -2.89 -8.88
N ILE A 129 6.42 -2.80 -10.09
CA ILE A 129 7.16 -2.56 -11.33
C ILE A 129 7.92 -1.24 -11.21
N GLU A 130 7.26 -0.18 -10.76
CA GLU A 130 7.89 1.13 -10.59
C GLU A 130 9.05 1.07 -9.58
N SER A 131 8.90 0.35 -8.47
CA SER A 131 9.98 0.19 -7.49
C SER A 131 11.21 -0.51 -8.09
N ILE A 132 10.98 -1.54 -8.92
CA ILE A 132 12.05 -2.27 -9.61
C ILE A 132 12.73 -1.37 -10.66
N LEU A 133 11.94 -0.62 -11.43
CA LEU A 133 12.45 0.30 -12.44
C LEU A 133 13.27 1.43 -11.81
N LEU A 134 12.81 2.01 -10.71
CA LEU A 134 13.55 3.04 -9.98
C LEU A 134 14.85 2.51 -9.40
N LEU A 135 14.85 1.30 -8.84
CA LEU A 135 16.07 0.67 -8.34
C LEU A 135 17.07 0.39 -9.47
N ALA A 136 16.59 -0.13 -10.61
CA ALA A 136 17.42 -0.37 -11.79
C ALA A 136 17.98 0.93 -12.37
N PHE A 137 17.14 1.97 -12.46
CA PHE A 137 17.54 3.30 -12.89
C PHE A 137 18.59 3.88 -11.94
N ALA A 138 18.38 3.82 -10.63
CA ALA A 138 19.33 4.33 -9.65
C ALA A 138 20.69 3.63 -9.77
N LYS A 139 20.68 2.31 -9.97
CA LYS A 139 21.91 1.53 -10.20
C LYS A 139 22.65 1.98 -11.46
N VAL A 140 21.95 2.15 -12.59
CA VAL A 140 22.60 2.49 -13.87
C VAL A 140 22.99 3.96 -13.96
N ALA A 141 22.16 4.87 -13.44
CA ALA A 141 22.36 6.30 -13.57
C ALA A 141 23.28 6.89 -12.49
N PHE A 142 23.32 6.28 -11.29
CA PHE A 142 24.04 6.83 -10.13
C PHE A 142 24.98 5.81 -9.45
N ASP A 143 25.21 4.64 -10.07
CA ASP A 143 25.97 3.53 -9.48
C ASP A 143 25.46 3.10 -8.09
N PHE A 144 24.15 3.22 -7.88
CA PHE A 144 23.53 2.93 -6.58
C PHE A 144 23.71 1.46 -6.18
N ASN A 145 24.29 1.25 -4.99
CA ASN A 145 24.41 -0.06 -4.36
C ASN A 145 23.57 -0.12 -3.07
N PHE A 146 22.60 -1.03 -3.03
CA PHE A 146 21.71 -1.16 -1.88
C PHE A 146 22.42 -1.62 -0.60
N ALA A 147 23.41 -2.51 -0.70
CA ALA A 147 24.16 -2.98 0.47
C ALA A 147 25.03 -1.85 1.08
N GLU A 148 25.64 -1.03 0.23
CA GLU A 148 26.40 0.15 0.67
C GLU A 148 25.49 1.23 1.27
N PHE A 149 24.31 1.43 0.69
CA PHE A 149 23.28 2.29 1.28
C PHE A 149 22.92 1.80 2.69
N LEU A 150 22.63 0.51 2.86
CA LEU A 150 22.35 -0.06 4.18
C LEU A 150 23.52 0.13 5.14
N ARG A 151 24.76 -0.08 4.69
CA ARG A 151 25.96 0.13 5.52
C ARG A 151 26.05 1.56 6.02
N THR A 152 25.92 2.53 5.12
CA THR A 152 25.91 3.96 5.46
C THR A 152 24.84 4.29 6.50
N GLN A 153 23.63 3.73 6.35
CA GLN A 153 22.54 3.95 7.30
C GLN A 153 22.80 3.33 8.67
N VAL A 154 23.38 2.13 8.71
CA VAL A 154 23.76 1.46 9.97
C VAL A 154 24.88 2.22 10.67
N ASP A 155 25.93 2.59 9.94
CA ASP A 155 27.08 3.33 10.49
C ASP A 155 26.64 4.69 11.07
N ALA A 156 25.75 5.41 10.38
CA ALA A 156 25.17 6.66 10.90
C ALA A 156 24.33 6.44 12.17
N SER A 157 23.60 5.32 12.26
CA SER A 157 22.81 4.95 13.44
C SER A 157 23.69 4.54 14.62
N VAL A 158 24.81 3.86 14.34
CA VAL A 158 25.81 3.47 15.34
C VAL A 158 26.51 4.70 15.91
N ALA A 159 26.97 5.62 15.04
CA ALA A 159 27.63 6.87 15.45
C ALA A 159 26.74 7.72 16.37
N THR A 160 25.43 7.74 16.13
CA THR A 160 24.47 8.46 16.99
C THR A 160 24.20 7.77 18.32
N LEU A 161 24.50 6.48 18.43
CA LEU A 161 24.25 5.65 19.62
C LEU A 161 25.54 5.26 20.36
N GLU A 162 26.72 5.80 20.01
CA GLU A 162 28.02 5.46 20.62
C GLU A 162 28.04 5.52 22.16
N SER A 163 27.19 6.35 22.78
CA SER A 163 27.05 6.44 24.24
C SER A 163 26.10 5.40 24.87
N ALA A 164 25.35 4.67 24.05
CA ALA A 164 24.30 3.72 24.45
C ALA A 164 24.51 2.30 23.88
N ILE A 165 25.52 2.08 23.03
CA ILE A 165 25.82 0.77 22.45
C ILE A 165 26.50 -0.10 23.52
N PRO A 166 25.90 -1.24 23.90
CA PRO A 166 26.59 -2.24 24.69
C PRO A 166 27.83 -2.69 23.92
N SER A 167 28.94 -2.93 24.62
CA SER A 167 30.25 -3.36 24.09
C SER A 167 30.27 -4.70 23.33
N GLY A 168 29.13 -5.20 22.84
CA GLY A 168 28.93 -6.48 22.18
C GLY A 168 28.46 -6.42 20.73
N ILE A 169 28.27 -5.25 20.11
CA ILE A 169 28.00 -5.16 18.67
C ILE A 169 29.35 -5.29 17.93
N ASN A 170 29.67 -6.50 17.45
CA ASN A 170 30.81 -6.74 16.58
C ASN A 170 30.47 -6.37 15.12
N MET A 171 31.45 -5.83 14.38
CA MET A 171 31.35 -5.54 12.94
C MET A 171 30.88 -6.74 12.12
N ASP A 172 31.30 -7.96 12.48
CA ASP A 172 30.87 -9.19 11.79
C ASP A 172 29.35 -9.40 11.85
N MET A 173 28.71 -9.00 12.95
CA MET A 173 27.26 -9.09 13.10
C MET A 173 26.54 -8.06 12.23
N ILE A 174 27.11 -6.86 12.10
CA ILE A 174 26.58 -5.80 11.22
C ILE A 174 26.63 -6.27 9.76
N ASP A 175 27.74 -6.85 9.33
CA ASP A 175 27.90 -7.36 7.96
C ASP A 175 26.93 -8.52 7.66
N LEU A 176 26.70 -9.42 8.63
CA LEU A 176 25.70 -10.47 8.49
C LEU A 176 24.29 -9.89 8.31
N VAL A 177 23.92 -8.87 9.10
CA VAL A 177 22.61 -8.20 9.01
C VAL A 177 22.44 -7.52 7.66
N ILE A 178 23.44 -6.76 7.20
CA ILE A 178 23.39 -6.08 5.90
C ILE A 178 23.26 -7.09 4.77
N LYS A 179 24.03 -8.19 4.81
CA LYS A 179 23.94 -9.28 3.84
C LYS A 179 22.52 -9.87 3.81
N GLN A 180 21.92 -10.15 4.97
CA GLN A 180 20.56 -10.67 5.06
C GLN A 180 19.52 -9.68 4.53
N MET A 181 19.59 -8.40 4.91
CA MET A 181 18.70 -7.35 4.41
C MET A 181 18.80 -7.21 2.88
N ASN A 182 20.00 -7.29 2.33
CA ASN A 182 20.21 -7.27 0.88
C ASN A 182 19.58 -8.50 0.20
N MET A 183 19.68 -9.69 0.79
CA MET A 183 18.98 -10.89 0.29
C MET A 183 17.45 -10.79 0.39
N MET A 184 16.93 -9.99 1.32
CA MET A 184 15.50 -9.71 1.51
C MET A 184 14.97 -8.57 0.63
N LEU A 185 15.82 -7.92 -0.16
CA LEU A 185 15.40 -6.81 -1.02
C LEU A 185 14.17 -7.16 -1.89
N PRO A 186 14.07 -8.34 -2.54
CA PRO A 186 12.88 -8.69 -3.32
C PRO A 186 11.59 -8.68 -2.50
N VAL A 187 11.59 -9.30 -1.31
CA VAL A 187 10.40 -9.30 -0.44
C VAL A 187 10.10 -7.92 0.11
N MET A 188 11.12 -7.09 0.41
CA MET A 188 10.90 -5.69 0.81
C MET A 188 10.17 -4.88 -0.28
N LEU A 189 10.54 -5.06 -1.55
CA LEU A 189 9.86 -4.41 -2.67
C LEU A 189 8.40 -4.87 -2.80
N ILE A 190 8.14 -6.18 -2.68
CA ILE A 190 6.79 -6.74 -2.74
C ILE A 190 5.93 -6.24 -1.58
N MET A 191 6.47 -6.24 -0.36
CA MET A 191 5.78 -5.78 0.85
C MET A 191 5.48 -4.28 0.78
N SER A 192 6.43 -3.47 0.29
CA SER A 192 6.23 -2.04 0.03
C SER A 192 5.13 -1.79 -0.98
N ALA A 193 5.14 -2.52 -2.10
CA ALA A 193 4.10 -2.41 -3.13
C ALA A 193 2.71 -2.83 -2.61
N LEU A 194 2.63 -3.91 -1.82
CA LEU A 194 1.39 -4.34 -1.16
C LEU A 194 0.88 -3.29 -0.18
N TYR A 195 1.77 -2.70 0.62
CA TYR A 195 1.44 -1.61 1.53
C TYR A 195 0.86 -0.41 0.78
N MET A 196 1.63 0.13 -0.18
CA MET A 196 1.24 1.30 -0.97
C MET A 196 -0.04 1.06 -1.78
N GLY A 197 -0.15 -0.10 -2.43
CA GLY A 197 -1.34 -0.52 -3.16
C GLY A 197 -2.57 -0.61 -2.26
N THR A 198 -2.44 -1.18 -1.06
CA THR A 198 -3.53 -1.32 -0.09
C THR A 198 -4.01 0.03 0.41
N VAL A 199 -3.10 0.88 0.90
CA VAL A 199 -3.42 2.21 1.44
C VAL A 199 -4.06 3.08 0.34
N THR A 200 -3.43 3.13 -0.82
CA THR A 200 -3.90 3.94 -1.96
C THR A 200 -5.27 3.49 -2.44
N TYR A 201 -5.48 2.18 -2.62
CA TYR A 201 -6.78 1.64 -3.04
C TYR A 201 -7.87 1.90 -2.00
N ALA A 202 -7.62 1.55 -0.74
CA ALA A 202 -8.63 1.61 0.33
C ALA A 202 -9.11 3.05 0.56
N ILE A 203 -8.18 3.99 0.65
CA ILE A 203 -8.52 5.39 0.94
C ILE A 203 -9.12 6.06 -0.29
N SER A 204 -8.52 5.92 -1.47
CA SER A 204 -9.05 6.53 -2.71
C SER A 204 -10.46 6.04 -3.01
N ARG A 205 -10.72 4.73 -2.85
CA ARG A 205 -12.06 4.17 -3.02
C ARG A 205 -13.07 4.82 -2.08
N ARG A 206 -12.72 4.95 -0.79
CA ARG A 206 -13.60 5.55 0.23
C ARG A 206 -13.89 7.01 -0.09
N LEU A 207 -12.87 7.78 -0.47
CA LEU A 207 -13.00 9.18 -0.87
C LEU A 207 -13.87 9.35 -2.12
N LEU A 208 -13.65 8.54 -3.16
CA LEU A 208 -14.47 8.54 -4.37
C LEU A 208 -15.93 8.20 -4.06
N THR A 209 -16.17 7.20 -3.21
CA THR A 209 -17.52 6.84 -2.76
C THR A 209 -18.18 8.02 -2.02
N ALA A 210 -17.43 8.70 -1.15
CA ALA A 210 -17.92 9.87 -0.41
C ALA A 210 -18.24 11.06 -1.32
N GLN A 211 -17.56 11.18 -2.47
CA GLN A 211 -17.86 12.17 -3.52
C GLN A 211 -19.03 11.74 -4.44
N GLY A 212 -19.70 10.62 -4.14
CA GLY A 212 -20.82 10.11 -4.92
C GLY A 212 -20.42 9.36 -6.19
N ALA A 213 -19.13 9.02 -6.35
CA ALA A 213 -18.69 8.18 -7.47
C ALA A 213 -19.10 6.72 -7.25
N ASP A 214 -19.66 6.12 -8.29
CA ASP A 214 -20.01 4.70 -8.31
C ASP A 214 -18.76 3.85 -8.59
N VAL A 215 -18.16 3.33 -7.51
CA VAL A 215 -16.95 2.50 -7.54
C VAL A 215 -17.19 1.12 -6.92
N ASN A 216 -16.76 0.08 -7.64
CA ASN A 216 -16.91 -1.30 -7.19
C ASN A 216 -16.21 -1.55 -5.84
N ARG A 217 -16.79 -2.44 -5.02
CA ARG A 217 -16.25 -2.86 -3.73
C ARG A 217 -15.67 -4.27 -3.81
N MET A 218 -14.56 -4.51 -3.10
CA MET A 218 -14.14 -5.87 -2.81
C MET A 218 -15.19 -6.59 -1.96
N ARG A 219 -15.19 -7.92 -2.02
CA ARG A 219 -15.94 -8.72 -1.05
C ARG A 219 -15.48 -8.34 0.37
N PRO A 220 -16.37 -8.31 1.36
CA PRO A 220 -15.98 -8.06 2.75
C PRO A 220 -14.86 -9.00 3.21
N ILE A 221 -13.93 -8.50 4.02
CA ILE A 221 -12.76 -9.26 4.52
C ILE A 221 -13.20 -10.56 5.21
N LYS A 222 -14.34 -10.56 5.93
CA LYS A 222 -14.93 -11.76 6.56
C LYS A 222 -15.23 -12.92 5.61
N HIS A 223 -15.19 -12.72 4.29
CA HIS A 223 -15.42 -13.76 3.29
C HIS A 223 -14.17 -14.12 2.50
N TRP A 224 -13.01 -13.54 2.83
CA TRP A 224 -11.76 -13.84 2.13
C TRP A 224 -11.26 -15.21 2.57
N MET A 225 -10.94 -16.05 1.59
CA MET A 225 -10.42 -17.39 1.80
C MET A 225 -9.25 -17.62 0.86
N LEU A 226 -8.13 -18.08 1.41
CA LEU A 226 -7.00 -18.53 0.63
C LEU A 226 -7.30 -19.87 -0.09
N PRO A 227 -6.60 -20.17 -1.20
CA PRO A 227 -6.61 -21.52 -1.77
C PRO A 227 -5.91 -22.51 -0.84
N LYS A 228 -6.49 -23.71 -0.66
CA LYS A 228 -5.96 -24.76 0.22
C LYS A 228 -4.54 -25.22 -0.12
N SER A 229 -4.10 -25.05 -1.37
CA SER A 229 -2.73 -25.39 -1.80
C SER A 229 -1.65 -24.60 -1.04
N LEU A 230 -1.95 -23.38 -0.56
CA LEU A 230 -1.02 -22.58 0.25
C LEU A 230 -0.60 -23.28 1.55
N LEU A 231 -1.42 -24.19 2.09
CA LEU A 231 -1.06 -24.97 3.27
C LEU A 231 0.14 -25.89 2.97
N TRP A 232 0.14 -26.54 1.81
CA TRP A 232 1.23 -27.43 1.40
C TRP A 232 2.51 -26.66 1.09
N TYR A 233 2.42 -25.53 0.39
CA TYR A 233 3.59 -24.66 0.16
C TYR A 233 4.21 -24.19 1.48
N TYR A 234 3.38 -23.83 2.45
CA TYR A 234 3.86 -23.41 3.77
C TYR A 234 4.51 -24.53 4.57
N LEU A 235 3.91 -25.73 4.54
CA LEU A 235 4.51 -26.89 5.19
C LEU A 235 5.88 -27.24 4.60
N ILE A 236 6.01 -27.21 3.27
CA ILE A 236 7.29 -27.43 2.57
C ILE A 236 8.31 -26.38 3.01
N VAL A 237 7.94 -25.09 3.04
CA VAL A 237 8.84 -24.01 3.47
C VAL A 237 9.31 -24.24 4.91
N ILE A 238 8.42 -24.56 5.84
CA ILE A 238 8.80 -24.84 7.24
C ILE A 238 9.75 -26.04 7.33
N ILE A 239 9.46 -27.13 6.62
CA ILE A 239 10.33 -28.33 6.65
C ILE A 239 11.72 -27.98 6.11
N LEU A 240 11.79 -27.24 5.00
CA LEU A 240 13.07 -26.81 4.43
C LEU A 240 13.82 -25.87 5.38
N GLU A 241 13.14 -24.91 6.00
CA GLU A 241 13.74 -24.03 7.02
C GLU A 241 14.29 -24.81 8.22
N LEU A 242 13.59 -25.85 8.69
CA LEU A 242 14.04 -26.69 9.81
C LEU A 242 15.26 -27.53 9.44
N VAL A 243 15.24 -28.19 8.28
CA VAL A 243 16.35 -29.04 7.81
C VAL A 243 17.60 -28.21 7.50
N MET A 244 17.41 -26.95 7.08
CA MET A 244 18.51 -26.04 6.77
C MET A 244 18.93 -25.15 7.94
N SER A 245 18.24 -25.23 9.08
CA SER A 245 18.54 -24.41 10.25
C SER A 245 20.00 -24.65 10.67
N GLY A 246 20.84 -23.63 10.54
CA GLY A 246 22.30 -23.71 10.79
C GLY A 246 23.19 -23.47 9.56
N ASN A 247 22.66 -23.58 8.34
CA ASN A 247 23.39 -23.24 7.12
C ASN A 247 23.14 -21.77 6.75
N THR A 248 24.03 -20.88 7.18
CA THR A 248 24.01 -19.43 6.88
C THR A 248 24.51 -19.07 5.47
N ASP A 249 24.75 -20.07 4.63
CA ASP A 249 25.23 -19.84 3.28
C ASP A 249 24.17 -19.14 2.43
N SER A 250 24.63 -18.25 1.56
CA SER A 250 23.84 -17.59 0.51
C SER A 250 23.49 -18.55 -0.62
N SER A 251 23.08 -19.77 -0.28
CA SER A 251 22.61 -20.76 -1.23
C SER A 251 21.35 -20.22 -1.92
N PHE A 252 21.17 -20.60 -3.19
CA PHE A 252 19.98 -20.21 -3.96
C PHE A 252 18.68 -20.54 -3.21
N LEU A 253 18.65 -21.67 -2.52
CA LEU A 253 17.47 -22.11 -1.77
C LEU A 253 17.26 -21.26 -0.49
N SER A 254 18.32 -20.87 0.21
CA SER A 254 18.24 -19.94 1.35
C SER A 254 17.60 -18.61 0.93
N ILE A 255 17.99 -18.06 -0.23
CA ILE A 255 17.44 -16.82 -0.77
C ILE A 255 15.95 -16.96 -1.10
N ILE A 256 15.54 -18.08 -1.69
CA ILE A 256 14.11 -18.35 -1.96
C ILE A 256 13.31 -18.38 -0.66
N LEU A 257 13.76 -19.15 0.34
CA LEU A 257 13.04 -19.29 1.62
C LEU A 257 12.91 -17.94 2.34
N LEU A 258 14.00 -17.15 2.37
CA LEU A 258 14.05 -15.84 3.03
C LEU A 258 13.05 -14.83 2.44
N ASN A 259 12.68 -14.98 1.16
CA ASN A 259 11.71 -14.11 0.50
C ASN A 259 10.29 -14.72 0.46
N LEU A 260 10.16 -16.03 0.30
CA LEU A 260 8.87 -16.72 0.20
C LEU A 260 8.18 -16.86 1.56
N SER A 261 8.94 -17.18 2.61
CA SER A 261 8.41 -17.40 3.95
C SER A 261 7.64 -16.19 4.49
N PRO A 262 8.16 -14.95 4.45
CA PRO A 262 7.41 -13.78 4.93
C PRO A 262 6.11 -13.54 4.14
N LEU A 263 6.10 -13.83 2.84
CA LEU A 263 4.90 -13.66 2.00
C LEU A 263 3.81 -14.68 2.36
N LEU A 264 4.18 -15.95 2.59
CA LEU A 264 3.24 -16.96 3.06
C LEU A 264 2.72 -16.61 4.46
N GLN A 265 3.60 -16.18 5.36
CA GLN A 265 3.20 -15.73 6.70
C GLN A 265 2.20 -14.58 6.63
N LEU A 266 2.45 -13.57 5.80
CA LEU A 266 1.50 -12.47 5.56
C LEU A 266 0.16 -12.99 5.03
N ALA A 267 0.15 -13.91 4.07
CA ALA A 267 -1.08 -14.49 3.54
C ALA A 267 -1.90 -15.15 4.66
N PHE A 268 -1.27 -15.96 5.53
CA PHE A 268 -1.95 -16.58 6.67
C PHE A 268 -2.40 -15.58 7.72
N ILE A 269 -1.71 -14.46 7.92
CA ILE A 269 -2.19 -13.36 8.76
C ILE A 269 -3.47 -12.77 8.17
N VAL A 270 -3.51 -12.49 6.87
CA VAL A 270 -4.71 -11.96 6.20
C VAL A 270 -5.89 -12.94 6.32
N GLN A 271 -5.63 -14.24 6.20
CA GLN A 271 -6.60 -15.30 6.42
C GLN A 271 -7.09 -15.32 7.89
N GLY A 272 -6.18 -15.21 8.87
CA GLY A 272 -6.52 -15.13 10.29
C GLY A 272 -7.36 -13.89 10.62
N ILE A 273 -7.01 -12.73 10.06
CA ILE A 273 -7.81 -11.50 10.16
C ILE A 273 -9.21 -11.72 9.56
N SER A 274 -9.30 -12.32 8.36
CA SER A 274 -10.58 -12.70 7.75
C SER A 274 -11.44 -13.54 8.70
N PHE A 275 -10.84 -14.51 9.39
CA PHE A 275 -11.54 -15.34 10.36
C PHE A 275 -11.98 -14.54 11.59
N VAL A 276 -11.14 -13.65 12.13
CA VAL A 276 -11.51 -12.76 13.26
C VAL A 276 -12.71 -11.89 12.90
N PHE A 277 -12.74 -11.33 11.68
CA PHE A 277 -13.91 -10.58 11.19
C PHE A 277 -15.16 -11.44 11.02
N PHE A 278 -15.01 -12.69 10.55
CA PHE A 278 -16.11 -13.65 10.48
C PHE A 278 -16.66 -13.98 11.87
N LEU A 279 -15.78 -14.28 12.83
CA LEU A 279 -16.15 -14.64 14.18
C LEU A 279 -16.85 -13.48 14.90
N ALA A 280 -16.32 -12.25 14.74
CA ALA A 280 -16.92 -11.05 15.29
C ALA A 280 -18.34 -10.81 14.74
N ASP A 281 -18.55 -11.00 13.45
CA ASP A 281 -19.85 -10.88 12.81
C ASP A 281 -20.83 -11.96 13.30
N PHE A 282 -20.38 -13.22 13.35
CA PHE A 282 -21.19 -14.35 13.82
C PHE A 282 -21.58 -14.22 15.30
N LYS A 283 -20.65 -13.82 16.16
CA LYS A 283 -20.87 -13.60 17.60
C LYS A 283 -21.48 -12.24 17.91
N ARG A 284 -21.77 -11.40 16.91
CA ARG A 284 -22.32 -10.04 17.05
C ARG A 284 -21.47 -9.13 17.95
N TRP A 285 -20.14 -9.26 17.88
CA TRP A 285 -19.22 -8.36 18.56
C TRP A 285 -19.31 -6.95 18.00
N ASN A 286 -18.90 -5.96 18.80
CA ASN A 286 -18.75 -4.59 18.31
C ASN A 286 -17.76 -4.55 17.14
N ARG A 287 -18.11 -3.86 16.05
CA ARG A 287 -17.29 -3.71 14.84
C ARG A 287 -15.90 -3.13 15.12
N ALA A 288 -15.72 -2.41 16.22
CA ALA A 288 -14.42 -1.91 16.65
C ALA A 288 -13.45 -3.04 17.04
N VAL A 289 -13.93 -4.15 17.61
CA VAL A 289 -13.09 -5.25 18.11
C VAL A 289 -12.20 -5.85 17.02
N PRO A 290 -12.72 -6.37 15.88
CA PRO A 290 -11.87 -6.94 14.84
C PRO A 290 -10.92 -5.91 14.20
N VAL A 291 -11.31 -4.62 14.17
CA VAL A 291 -10.46 -3.53 13.67
C VAL A 291 -9.28 -3.29 14.62
N LEU A 292 -9.53 -3.20 15.93
CA LEU A 292 -8.48 -3.03 16.94
C LEU A 292 -7.53 -4.22 16.97
N ILE A 293 -8.04 -5.45 16.85
CA ILE A 293 -7.19 -6.66 16.73
C ILE A 293 -6.32 -6.57 15.48
N THR A 294 -6.87 -6.15 14.35
CA THR A 294 -6.11 -5.99 13.09
C THR A 294 -4.98 -4.98 13.24
N ILE A 295 -5.21 -3.86 13.91
CA ILE A 295 -4.17 -2.85 14.19
C ILE A 295 -3.13 -3.43 15.15
N ALA A 296 -3.57 -4.06 16.23
CA ALA A 296 -2.68 -4.63 17.25
C ALA A 296 -1.77 -5.74 16.71
N VAL A 297 -2.25 -6.55 15.74
CA VAL A 297 -1.45 -7.60 15.06
C VAL A 297 -0.17 -7.03 14.43
N ILE A 298 -0.18 -5.77 14.00
CA ILE A 298 0.98 -5.12 13.36
C ILE A 298 2.05 -4.79 14.39
N PHE A 299 1.66 -4.45 15.63
CA PHE A 299 2.57 -3.95 16.66
C PHE A 299 2.92 -4.97 17.74
N ILE A 300 2.16 -6.06 17.86
CA ILE A 300 2.32 -7.06 18.93
C ILE A 300 2.76 -8.39 18.29
N PRO A 301 4.06 -8.76 18.35
CA PRO A 301 4.58 -9.98 17.73
C PRO A 301 3.88 -11.27 18.19
N LEU A 302 3.52 -11.34 19.47
CA LEU A 302 2.75 -12.47 20.00
C LEU A 302 1.39 -12.60 19.30
N LEU A 303 0.68 -11.48 19.14
CA LEU A 303 -0.63 -11.46 18.49
C LEU A 303 -0.51 -11.76 16.98
N TYR A 304 0.55 -11.29 16.34
CA TYR A 304 0.91 -11.67 14.98
C TYR A 304 1.03 -13.19 14.85
N GLY A 305 1.83 -13.83 15.70
CA GLY A 305 1.99 -15.30 15.71
C GLY A 305 0.66 -16.03 15.92
N LEU A 306 -0.16 -15.59 16.89
CA LEU A 306 -1.46 -16.21 17.18
C LEU A 306 -2.44 -16.08 16.01
N VAL A 307 -2.56 -14.90 15.41
CA VAL A 307 -3.47 -14.69 14.27
C VAL A 307 -3.00 -15.47 13.04
N ARG A 308 -1.69 -15.61 12.84
CA ARG A 308 -1.14 -16.48 11.78
C ARG A 308 -1.57 -17.92 11.97
N ILE A 309 -1.44 -18.46 13.19
CA ILE A 309 -1.86 -19.82 13.53
C ILE A 309 -3.36 -20.00 13.31
N ILE A 310 -4.18 -19.04 13.75
CA ILE A 310 -5.64 -19.05 13.49
C ILE A 310 -5.91 -19.12 11.99
N GLY A 311 -5.19 -18.35 11.17
CA GLY A 311 -5.34 -18.39 9.73
C GLY A 311 -4.99 -19.75 9.11
N ILE A 312 -3.92 -20.39 9.60
CA ILE A 312 -3.54 -21.74 9.17
C ILE A 312 -4.64 -22.75 9.52
N ILE A 313 -5.14 -22.73 10.75
CA ILE A 313 -6.19 -23.66 11.21
C ILE A 313 -7.51 -23.42 10.47
N ASP A 314 -7.90 -22.16 10.22
CA ASP A 314 -9.10 -21.79 9.44
C ASP A 314 -9.03 -22.28 7.99
N LEU A 315 -7.83 -22.37 7.43
CA LEU A 315 -7.65 -22.89 6.08
C LEU A 315 -7.59 -24.42 6.04
N ALA A 316 -6.90 -25.04 7.02
CA ALA A 316 -6.71 -26.48 7.11
C ALA A 316 -8.01 -27.21 7.48
N PHE A 317 -8.82 -26.62 8.37
CA PHE A 317 -10.05 -27.20 8.88
C PHE A 317 -11.25 -26.31 8.52
N PRO A 318 -12.46 -26.86 8.33
CA PRO A 318 -13.65 -26.08 8.01
C PRO A 318 -14.20 -25.33 9.25
N LEU A 319 -13.38 -24.53 9.94
CA LEU A 319 -13.72 -23.88 11.21
C LEU A 319 -15.00 -23.04 11.10
N ARG A 320 -15.15 -22.28 10.02
CA ARG A 320 -16.33 -21.43 9.78
C ARG A 320 -17.62 -22.24 9.74
N GLN A 321 -17.59 -23.45 9.18
CA GLN A 321 -18.75 -24.33 9.12
C GLN A 321 -19.04 -24.92 10.50
N VAL A 322 -18.02 -25.31 11.26
CA VAL A 322 -18.18 -25.84 12.62
C VAL A 322 -18.79 -24.78 13.55
N VAL A 323 -18.31 -23.55 13.49
CA VAL A 323 -18.78 -22.45 14.34
C VAL A 323 -20.22 -22.04 14.01
N SER A 324 -20.62 -22.11 12.73
CA SER A 324 -21.95 -21.67 12.26
C SER A 324 -23.03 -22.75 12.26
N ARG A 325 -22.71 -24.00 12.66
CA ARG A 325 -23.72 -25.05 12.83
C ARG A 325 -24.70 -24.67 13.96
N PRO A 326 -26.02 -24.84 13.77
CA PRO A 326 -26.97 -24.74 14.87
C PRO A 326 -26.57 -25.75 15.95
N LYS A 327 -26.54 -25.32 17.22
CA LYS A 327 -26.48 -26.28 18.32
C LYS A 327 -27.77 -27.10 18.24
N GLN A 328 -27.64 -28.40 17.98
CA GLN A 328 -28.71 -29.38 18.21
C GLN A 328 -28.90 -29.56 19.72
#